data_AF-A0A368R2H9-F1
#
_entry.id   AF-A0A368R2H9-F1
#
_cell.length_a   1.000
_cell.length_b   1.000
_cell.length_c   1.000
_cell.angle_alpha   90.00
_cell.angle_beta   90.00
_cell.angle_gamma   90.00
#
_symmetry.space_group_name_H-M   'P 1'
#
loop_
_entity.id
_entity.type
_entity.pdbx_description
1 polymer ?
#
loop_
_entity_poly.entity_id
_entity_poly.type
_entity_poly.pdbx_seq_one_letter_code
_entity_poly.pdbx_strand_id
1 'polypeptide(L)'
;MVMTVTSLNLHLLPLFLLLLPVTINGDSTFNITNRCPYTVWPAAWPVGGGRQLDPGESWILNMLAGTKGGRVWPRTGCSFKGGRNGSCQTGDCGGMLSCKISGQPPITTAEFTLGVGNTTDYFDISLVDGFNVPMDFLPMPTNIQQGVQGCSRGPRCAANITSQCPKDLKAPGGCNSACTVFEDKDKYCCIGNSNNTCEPTTYSLVFVRMCPDAYSYSRDDSSSTTFTCPSGTNYQVVFCPSNDISASPPATNPHAPTGTGSLSFTRSRVLSVVLGSIGILVVLVVFITFFAYKLRKQRHQEMQEEDEEFGELPGMPTRFTFQQLQEATDQFKCKLGEGGFGSVFEGQYGEERIAVKRLDRAGQEKLHRLLVYEYMPKGSLDRWIFNSHDNDAPSLDWQTRRKVITHIA
;
A
#
# COMPACT_ATOMS: atom_id res chain seq x y z
N MET A 1 -35.52 -15.74 71.55
CA MET A 1 -35.83 -14.95 70.34
C MET A 1 -34.69 -15.17 69.36
N VAL A 2 -34.90 -16.06 68.40
CA VAL A 2 -33.90 -16.47 67.39
C VAL A 2 -34.03 -15.49 66.22
N MET A 3 -32.96 -14.75 65.90
CA MET A 3 -32.92 -13.93 64.69
C MET A 3 -32.32 -14.76 63.55
N THR A 4 -33.16 -15.08 62.57
CA THR A 4 -32.78 -15.74 61.32
C THR A 4 -32.11 -14.74 60.38
N VAL A 5 -30.89 -15.05 59.93
CA VAL A 5 -30.20 -14.33 58.85
C VAL A 5 -30.68 -14.91 57.53
N THR A 6 -31.28 -14.08 56.66
CA THR A 6 -31.65 -14.45 55.29
C THR A 6 -30.57 -13.95 54.33
N SER A 7 -29.98 -14.88 53.56
CA SER A 7 -29.04 -14.60 52.49
C SER A 7 -29.79 -14.25 51.20
N LEU A 8 -29.54 -13.05 50.65
CA LEU A 8 -29.99 -12.68 49.31
C LEU A 8 -28.97 -13.20 48.28
N ASN A 9 -29.38 -14.17 47.45
CA ASN A 9 -28.63 -14.61 46.28
C ASN A 9 -28.82 -13.61 45.13
N LEU A 10 -27.74 -12.94 44.72
CA LEU A 10 -27.71 -12.03 43.58
C LEU A 10 -27.35 -12.83 42.31
N HIS A 11 -28.36 -13.17 41.50
CA HIS A 11 -28.14 -13.84 40.22
C HIS A 11 -27.60 -12.85 39.16
N LEU A 12 -26.30 -12.97 38.84
CA LEU A 12 -25.67 -12.34 37.68
C LEU A 12 -26.13 -13.04 36.39
N LEU A 13 -27.05 -12.42 35.64
CA LEU A 13 -27.33 -12.81 34.26
C LEU A 13 -26.27 -12.21 33.32
N PRO A 14 -25.64 -13.00 32.42
CA PRO A 14 -24.64 -12.48 31.50
C PRO A 14 -25.34 -11.61 30.44
N LEU A 15 -24.97 -10.33 30.40
CA LEU A 15 -25.40 -9.39 29.38
C LEU A 15 -24.73 -9.79 28.05
N PHE A 16 -25.42 -10.60 27.25
CA PHE A 16 -24.96 -10.97 25.91
C PHE A 16 -25.01 -9.70 25.03
N LEU A 17 -23.86 -9.08 24.82
CA LEU A 17 -23.70 -7.96 23.90
C LEU A 17 -24.04 -8.48 22.48
N LEU A 18 -25.27 -8.22 22.02
CA LEU A 18 -25.60 -8.36 20.60
C LEU A 18 -24.86 -7.26 19.85
N LEU A 19 -23.64 -7.58 19.41
CA LEU A 19 -22.96 -6.89 18.32
C LEU A 19 -23.86 -7.03 17.09
N LEU A 20 -24.67 -6.01 16.80
CA LEU A 20 -25.22 -5.84 15.46
C LEU A 20 -24.01 -5.69 14.53
N PRO A 21 -23.81 -6.58 13.55
CA PRO A 21 -22.76 -6.39 12.57
C PRO A 21 -23.07 -5.09 11.83
N VAL A 22 -22.21 -4.09 12.00
CA VAL A 22 -22.14 -2.99 11.03
C VAL A 22 -21.64 -3.64 9.75
N THR A 23 -22.56 -3.96 8.84
CA THR A 23 -22.19 -4.44 7.52
C THR A 23 -21.57 -3.27 6.77
N ILE A 24 -20.24 -3.17 6.79
CA ILE A 24 -19.49 -2.32 5.87
C ILE A 24 -19.56 -3.04 4.52
N ASN A 25 -20.61 -2.79 3.74
CA ASN A 25 -20.70 -3.32 2.39
C ASN A 25 -19.72 -2.53 1.51
N GLY A 26 -18.66 -3.17 1.02
CA GLY A 26 -17.65 -2.52 0.18
C GLY A 26 -16.42 -3.37 -0.17
N ASP A 27 -16.26 -4.56 0.42
CA ASP A 27 -15.14 -5.44 0.11
C ASP A 27 -15.25 -6.00 -1.31
N SER A 28 -14.10 -6.13 -1.98
CA SER A 28 -14.00 -6.66 -3.34
C SER A 28 -13.44 -8.07 -3.31
N THR A 29 -14.09 -9.00 -3.99
CA THR A 29 -13.58 -10.38 -4.13
C THR A 29 -12.72 -10.50 -5.38
N PHE A 30 -11.52 -11.03 -5.22
CA PHE A 30 -10.57 -11.35 -6.27
C PHE A 30 -10.52 -12.87 -6.45
N ASN A 31 -10.83 -13.37 -7.64
CA ASN A 31 -10.63 -14.77 -7.99
C ASN A 31 -9.40 -14.93 -8.87
N ILE A 32 -8.33 -15.49 -8.31
CA ILE A 32 -7.06 -15.71 -8.97
C ILE A 32 -7.05 -17.13 -9.51
N THR A 33 -6.95 -17.32 -10.82
CA THR A 33 -7.04 -18.63 -11.47
C THR A 33 -5.76 -18.95 -12.23
N ASN A 34 -5.22 -20.16 -12.00
CA ASN A 34 -4.12 -20.68 -12.79
C ASN A 34 -4.66 -21.47 -14.00
N ARG A 35 -4.53 -20.93 -15.21
CA ARG A 35 -4.77 -21.69 -16.45
C ARG A 35 -3.49 -22.10 -17.16
N CYS A 36 -2.34 -21.88 -16.54
CA CYS A 36 -1.07 -22.31 -17.10
C CYS A 36 -1.00 -23.84 -17.07
N PRO A 37 -0.28 -24.47 -18.01
CA PRO A 37 -0.04 -25.91 -18.01
C PRO A 37 0.99 -26.35 -16.95
N TYR A 38 1.33 -25.47 -16.01
CA TYR A 38 2.30 -25.67 -14.95
C TYR A 38 1.82 -25.01 -13.66
N THR A 39 2.32 -25.49 -12.53
CA THR A 39 2.05 -24.91 -11.21
C THR A 39 2.61 -23.49 -11.12
N VAL A 40 1.82 -22.58 -10.53
CA VAL A 40 2.23 -21.23 -10.18
C VAL A 40 1.99 -20.99 -8.70
N TRP A 41 2.75 -20.08 -8.11
CA TRP A 41 2.56 -19.68 -6.72
C TRP A 41 2.12 -18.22 -6.70
N PRO A 42 0.84 -17.90 -6.92
CA PRO A 42 0.38 -16.53 -6.81
C PRO A 42 0.78 -15.92 -5.48
N ALA A 43 1.09 -14.63 -5.55
CA ALA A 43 1.33 -13.79 -4.41
C ALA A 43 0.42 -12.56 -4.49
N ALA A 44 0.01 -12.08 -3.32
CA ALA A 44 -0.84 -10.92 -3.18
C ALA A 44 -0.40 -10.10 -1.97
N TRP A 45 -0.28 -8.78 -2.13
CA TRP A 45 0.12 -7.84 -1.08
C TRP A 45 -0.64 -6.53 -1.25
N PRO A 46 -1.09 -5.86 -0.17
CA PRO A 46 -0.86 -6.15 1.24
C PRO A 46 -1.74 -7.26 1.84
N VAL A 47 -2.74 -7.74 1.10
CA VAL A 47 -3.69 -8.77 1.56
C VAL A 47 -3.51 -10.07 0.78
N GLY A 48 -3.52 -11.20 1.48
CA GLY A 48 -3.51 -12.55 0.91
C GLY A 48 -2.21 -13.32 1.10
N GLY A 49 -1.06 -12.69 0.84
CA GLY A 49 0.26 -13.31 0.99
C GLY A 49 0.62 -14.16 -0.22
N GLY A 50 0.36 -15.47 -0.17
CA GLY A 50 0.63 -16.36 -1.31
C GLY A 50 0.40 -17.84 -1.00
N ARG A 51 0.15 -18.61 -2.05
CA ARG A 51 -0.09 -20.06 -1.99
C ARG A 51 0.28 -20.74 -3.31
N GLN A 52 0.33 -22.07 -3.31
CA GLN A 52 0.44 -22.86 -4.55
C GLN A 52 -0.94 -22.93 -5.23
N LEU A 53 -0.94 -22.85 -6.57
CA LEU A 53 -2.05 -23.22 -7.44
C LEU A 53 -1.54 -24.12 -8.57
N ASP A 54 -2.02 -25.35 -8.59
CA ASP A 54 -1.79 -26.27 -9.70
C ASP A 54 -2.67 -25.90 -10.92
N PRO A 55 -2.40 -26.44 -12.12
CA PRO A 55 -3.19 -26.15 -13.32
C PRO A 55 -4.70 -26.35 -13.10
N GLY A 56 -5.49 -25.32 -13.39
CA GLY A 56 -6.95 -25.31 -13.25
C GLY A 56 -7.45 -24.88 -11.87
N GLU A 57 -6.57 -24.69 -10.88
CA GLU A 57 -6.99 -24.26 -9.54
C GLU A 57 -7.22 -22.75 -9.46
N SER A 58 -8.05 -22.37 -8.48
CA SER A 58 -8.41 -20.99 -8.19
C SER A 58 -8.23 -20.64 -6.71
N TRP A 59 -7.97 -19.36 -6.45
CA TRP A 59 -7.84 -18.78 -5.12
C TRP A 59 -8.71 -17.54 -5.00
N ILE A 60 -9.66 -17.60 -4.07
CA ILE A 60 -10.52 -16.48 -3.73
C ILE A 60 -9.88 -15.67 -2.60
N LEU A 61 -9.73 -14.37 -2.83
CA LEU A 61 -9.26 -13.38 -1.86
C LEU A 61 -10.32 -12.30 -1.66
N ASN A 62 -10.55 -11.95 -0.41
CA ASN A 62 -11.36 -10.78 -0.07
C ASN A 62 -10.41 -9.61 0.21
N MET A 63 -10.49 -8.59 -0.62
CA MET A 63 -9.72 -7.36 -0.50
C MET A 63 -10.57 -6.32 0.22
N LEU A 64 -9.99 -5.72 1.26
CA LEU A 64 -10.68 -4.69 2.04
C LEU A 64 -10.89 -3.44 1.17
N ALA A 65 -12.08 -2.85 1.29
CA ALA A 65 -12.35 -1.53 0.71
C ALA A 65 -11.27 -0.51 1.11
N GLY A 66 -10.87 0.35 0.18
CA GLY A 66 -9.84 1.36 0.43
C GLY A 66 -8.39 0.89 0.33
N THR A 67 -8.14 -0.40 0.05
CA THR A 67 -6.76 -0.92 -0.16
C THR A 67 -6.05 -0.11 -1.25
N LYS A 68 -4.85 0.43 -0.95
CA LYS A 68 -4.02 1.23 -1.87
C LYS A 68 -2.73 0.49 -2.20
N GLY A 69 -2.26 0.61 -3.44
CA GLY A 69 -1.02 -0.03 -3.88
C GLY A 69 -1.06 -1.56 -3.79
N GLY A 70 -2.24 -2.14 -4.01
CA GLY A 70 -2.43 -3.58 -4.01
C GLY A 70 -1.79 -4.21 -5.24
N ARG A 71 -1.20 -5.40 -5.07
CA ARG A 71 -0.52 -6.14 -6.13
C ARG A 71 -0.92 -7.61 -6.07
N VAL A 72 -1.16 -8.21 -7.23
CA VAL A 72 -1.23 -9.67 -7.43
C VAL A 72 -0.26 -10.04 -8.55
N TRP A 73 0.60 -11.04 -8.31
CA TRP A 73 1.55 -11.51 -9.32
C TRP A 73 1.76 -13.02 -9.25
N PRO A 74 2.06 -13.70 -10.38
CA PRO A 74 2.43 -15.10 -10.40
C PRO A 74 3.94 -15.27 -10.11
N ARG A 75 4.28 -16.35 -9.40
CA ARG A 75 5.66 -16.80 -9.21
C ARG A 75 5.86 -18.16 -9.84
N THR A 76 7.02 -18.40 -10.44
CA THR A 76 7.32 -19.65 -11.14
C THR A 76 8.58 -20.32 -10.62
N GLY A 77 8.68 -21.64 -10.81
CA GLY A 77 9.85 -22.44 -10.42
C GLY A 77 10.14 -22.41 -8.91
N CYS A 78 9.08 -22.41 -8.07
CA CYS A 78 9.26 -22.28 -6.63
C CYS A 78 9.52 -23.61 -5.93
N SER A 79 10.30 -23.55 -4.86
CA SER A 79 10.52 -24.66 -3.93
C SER A 79 10.50 -24.16 -2.50
N PHE A 80 9.49 -24.56 -1.72
CA PHE A 80 9.34 -24.23 -0.30
C PHE A 80 9.55 -25.48 0.55
N LYS A 81 10.67 -25.53 1.30
CA LYS A 81 10.95 -26.66 2.21
C LYS A 81 10.24 -26.39 3.54
N GLY A 82 9.34 -27.30 3.96
CA GLY A 82 8.77 -27.31 5.33
C GLY A 82 8.05 -26.03 5.78
N GLY A 83 7.60 -25.19 4.85
CA GLY A 83 6.62 -24.13 5.11
C GLY A 83 7.13 -22.74 5.53
N ARG A 84 8.45 -22.45 5.55
CA ARG A 84 8.93 -21.10 5.98
C ARG A 84 10.04 -20.44 5.15
N ASN A 85 10.92 -21.18 4.49
CA ASN A 85 11.94 -20.62 3.60
C ASN A 85 12.01 -21.42 2.30
N GLY A 86 11.97 -20.72 1.18
CA GLY A 86 12.09 -21.26 -0.15
C GLY A 86 12.72 -20.27 -1.10
N SER A 87 12.56 -20.51 -2.38
CA SER A 87 12.91 -19.57 -3.44
C SER A 87 12.03 -19.82 -4.64
N CYS A 88 11.77 -18.77 -5.42
CA CYS A 88 11.17 -18.85 -6.74
C CYS A 88 12.15 -18.37 -7.81
N GLN A 89 12.05 -18.93 -9.02
CA GLN A 89 12.83 -18.49 -10.16
C GLN A 89 12.43 -17.08 -10.63
N THR A 90 11.14 -16.77 -10.60
CA THR A 90 10.61 -15.43 -10.87
C THR A 90 9.63 -14.99 -9.79
N GLY A 91 9.60 -13.69 -9.51
CA GLY A 91 8.66 -13.08 -8.56
C GLY A 91 8.85 -13.47 -7.10
N ASP A 92 10.02 -14.00 -6.74
CA ASP A 92 10.35 -14.33 -5.37
C ASP A 92 10.18 -13.10 -4.45
N CYS A 93 9.58 -13.29 -3.28
CA CYS A 93 9.28 -12.21 -2.35
C CYS A 93 10.07 -12.36 -1.04
N GLY A 94 11.37 -12.64 -1.17
CA GLY A 94 12.28 -12.86 -0.03
C GLY A 94 12.22 -14.29 0.50
N GLY A 95 11.99 -15.27 -0.37
CA GLY A 95 11.94 -16.70 -0.05
C GLY A 95 10.68 -17.15 0.71
N MET A 96 9.69 -16.28 0.87
CA MET A 96 8.47 -16.56 1.62
C MET A 96 7.39 -17.15 0.72
N LEU A 97 6.65 -18.17 1.19
CA LEU A 97 5.43 -18.61 0.50
C LEU A 97 4.33 -17.55 0.60
N SER A 98 4.12 -17.01 1.80
CA SER A 98 3.16 -15.94 2.07
C SER A 98 3.89 -14.58 2.06
N CYS A 99 3.75 -13.84 0.96
CA CYS A 99 4.53 -12.62 0.72
C CYS A 99 4.12 -11.46 1.63
N LYS A 100 5.11 -10.69 2.08
CA LYS A 100 4.94 -9.45 2.85
C LYS A 100 5.53 -8.21 2.16
N ILE A 101 6.14 -8.43 1.00
CA ILE A 101 6.76 -7.43 0.13
C ILE A 101 6.43 -7.81 -1.32
N SER A 102 6.66 -6.88 -2.25
CA SER A 102 6.55 -7.16 -3.68
C SER A 102 7.61 -8.18 -4.14
N GLY A 103 7.36 -8.82 -5.27
CA GLY A 103 8.25 -9.82 -5.86
C GLY A 103 9.45 -9.19 -6.56
N GLN A 104 10.53 -9.96 -6.69
CA GLN A 104 11.68 -9.57 -7.50
C GLN A 104 11.38 -9.73 -9.01
N PRO A 105 11.74 -8.76 -9.85
CA PRO A 105 11.66 -8.85 -11.31
C PRO A 105 12.35 -10.12 -11.88
N PRO A 106 11.88 -10.65 -13.03
CA PRO A 106 10.75 -10.15 -13.82
C PRO A 106 9.40 -10.61 -13.27
N ILE A 107 8.43 -9.69 -13.17
CA ILE A 107 7.06 -9.99 -12.73
C ILE A 107 6.01 -9.26 -13.55
N THR A 108 5.06 -10.02 -14.11
CA THR A 108 3.81 -9.46 -14.61
C THR A 108 2.91 -9.16 -13.41
N THR A 109 2.52 -7.91 -13.20
CA THR A 109 1.82 -7.47 -11.99
C THR A 109 0.44 -6.95 -12.31
N ALA A 110 -0.59 -7.42 -11.59
CA ALA A 110 -1.89 -6.75 -11.52
C ALA A 110 -1.83 -5.73 -10.37
N GLU A 111 -1.92 -4.44 -10.68
CA GLU A 111 -1.90 -3.36 -9.68
C GLU A 111 -3.31 -2.80 -9.48
N PHE A 112 -3.64 -2.44 -8.24
CA PHE A 112 -4.97 -1.90 -7.93
C PHE A 112 -4.99 -0.96 -6.73
N THR A 113 -5.96 -0.06 -6.77
CA THR A 113 -6.34 0.86 -5.71
C THR A 113 -7.85 0.84 -5.58
N LEU A 114 -8.35 0.25 -4.50
CA LEU A 114 -9.79 0.11 -4.25
C LEU A 114 -10.36 1.37 -3.61
N GLY A 115 -11.55 1.74 -4.06
CA GLY A 115 -12.37 2.79 -3.49
C GLY A 115 -13.04 2.37 -2.17
N VAL A 116 -13.77 3.31 -1.59
CA VAL A 116 -14.71 3.13 -0.49
C VAL A 116 -16.02 3.80 -0.85
N GLY A 117 -17.16 3.15 -0.58
CA GLY A 117 -18.49 3.73 -0.82
C GLY A 117 -18.76 3.99 -2.30
N ASN A 118 -19.15 5.21 -2.67
CA ASN A 118 -19.50 5.58 -4.04
C ASN A 118 -18.31 6.08 -4.88
N THR A 119 -17.09 5.66 -4.52
CA THR A 119 -15.88 6.07 -5.24
C THR A 119 -15.48 5.04 -6.30
N THR A 120 -14.31 5.23 -6.90
CA THR A 120 -13.81 4.47 -8.05
C THR A 120 -12.63 3.61 -7.64
N ASP A 121 -12.61 2.39 -8.14
CA ASP A 121 -11.45 1.51 -8.16
C ASP A 121 -10.59 1.85 -9.38
N TYR A 122 -9.27 1.88 -9.20
CA TYR A 122 -8.28 2.01 -10.26
C TYR A 122 -7.47 0.73 -10.33
N PHE A 123 -7.25 0.21 -11.53
CA PHE A 123 -6.52 -1.04 -11.71
C PHE A 123 -5.88 -1.14 -13.09
N ASP A 124 -4.81 -1.91 -13.17
CA ASP A 124 -3.99 -2.04 -14.37
C ASP A 124 -3.18 -3.34 -14.35
N ILE A 125 -2.59 -3.69 -15.50
CA ILE A 125 -1.48 -4.64 -15.57
C ILE A 125 -0.21 -3.84 -15.81
N SER A 126 0.84 -4.12 -15.04
CA SER A 126 2.13 -3.46 -15.12
C SER A 126 3.23 -4.45 -15.48
N LEU A 127 3.99 -4.07 -16.52
CA LEU A 127 5.19 -4.71 -17.04
C LEU A 127 6.45 -3.86 -16.78
N VAL A 128 6.32 -2.81 -15.96
CA VAL A 128 7.45 -1.95 -15.54
C VAL A 128 8.53 -2.77 -14.84
N ASP A 129 8.12 -3.79 -14.08
CA ASP A 129 8.97 -4.77 -13.41
C ASP A 129 9.21 -6.03 -14.26
N GLY A 130 8.95 -5.97 -15.56
CA GLY A 130 9.16 -7.06 -16.53
C GLY A 130 7.94 -7.97 -16.73
N PHE A 131 8.18 -9.14 -17.31
CA PHE A 131 7.15 -10.12 -17.65
C PHE A 131 7.63 -11.54 -17.34
N ASN A 132 6.76 -12.35 -16.73
CA ASN A 132 7.02 -13.78 -16.53
C ASN A 132 5.87 -14.66 -17.02
N VAL A 133 4.62 -14.32 -16.72
CA VAL A 133 3.44 -15.14 -17.05
C VAL A 133 2.34 -14.26 -17.65
N PRO A 134 1.69 -14.66 -18.76
CA PRO A 134 0.58 -13.92 -19.34
C PRO A 134 -0.58 -13.77 -18.35
N MET A 135 -1.29 -12.64 -18.39
CA MET A 135 -2.31 -12.28 -17.40
C MET A 135 -3.51 -11.57 -18.02
N ASP A 136 -4.71 -11.95 -17.56
CA ASP A 136 -5.91 -11.10 -17.62
C ASP A 136 -6.20 -10.53 -16.22
N PHE A 137 -6.65 -9.29 -16.15
CA PHE A 137 -7.22 -8.72 -14.93
C PHE A 137 -8.53 -8.02 -15.29
N LEU A 138 -9.65 -8.67 -15.01
CA LEU A 138 -10.96 -8.27 -15.52
C LEU A 138 -11.98 -8.14 -14.38
N PRO A 139 -12.94 -7.23 -14.47
CA PRO A 139 -14.10 -7.27 -13.59
C PRO A 139 -14.88 -8.57 -13.82
N MET A 140 -15.39 -9.17 -12.75
CA MET A 140 -16.26 -10.34 -12.86
C MET A 140 -17.60 -9.95 -13.50
N PRO A 141 -18.19 -10.81 -14.35
CA PRO A 141 -19.52 -10.59 -14.88
C PRO A 141 -20.54 -10.48 -13.75
N THR A 142 -21.30 -9.40 -13.72
CA THR A 142 -22.49 -9.28 -12.85
C THR A 142 -23.72 -9.70 -13.64
N ASN A 143 -24.66 -10.39 -12.99
CA ASN A 143 -25.96 -10.69 -13.59
C ASN A 143 -26.73 -9.38 -13.77
N ILE A 144 -26.75 -8.86 -14.99
CA ILE A 144 -27.45 -7.62 -15.36
C ILE A 144 -28.95 -7.85 -15.16
N GLN A 145 -29.49 -7.41 -14.02
CA GLN A 145 -30.94 -7.32 -13.82
C GLN A 145 -31.44 -5.87 -13.69
N GLN A 146 -30.59 -4.88 -13.51
CA GLN A 146 -31.03 -3.49 -13.33
C GLN A 146 -30.00 -2.51 -13.86
N GLY A 147 -30.12 -2.12 -15.14
CA GLY A 147 -29.80 -0.81 -15.74
C GLY A 147 -28.55 0.00 -15.37
N VAL A 148 -27.66 -0.51 -14.52
CA VAL A 148 -26.40 0.11 -14.13
C VAL A 148 -25.36 -0.43 -15.10
N GLN A 149 -24.70 0.46 -15.82
CA GLN A 149 -23.58 0.14 -16.70
C GLN A 149 -22.46 -0.45 -15.83
N GLY A 150 -22.44 -1.78 -15.72
CA GLY A 150 -21.44 -2.51 -14.97
C GLY A 150 -20.07 -2.37 -15.60
N CYS A 151 -19.02 -2.42 -14.77
CA CYS A 151 -17.65 -2.48 -15.26
C CYS A 151 -17.45 -3.78 -16.04
N SER A 152 -17.13 -3.67 -17.32
CA SER A 152 -17.08 -4.83 -18.25
C SER A 152 -15.76 -4.94 -19.00
N ARG A 153 -14.86 -3.96 -18.85
CA ARG A 153 -13.55 -3.94 -19.50
C ARG A 153 -12.47 -3.95 -18.42
N GLY A 154 -11.38 -4.65 -18.69
CA GLY A 154 -10.14 -4.60 -17.91
C GLY A 154 -8.94 -4.89 -18.80
N PRO A 155 -7.71 -4.71 -18.29
CA PRO A 155 -6.49 -4.94 -19.04
C PRO A 155 -6.23 -6.43 -19.31
N ARG A 156 -5.57 -6.67 -20.45
CA ARG A 156 -5.15 -7.99 -20.88
C ARG A 156 -3.73 -7.97 -21.43
N CYS A 157 -2.92 -8.93 -21.00
CA CYS A 157 -1.59 -9.21 -21.54
C CYS A 157 -1.42 -10.72 -21.73
N ALA A 158 -2.01 -11.25 -22.80
CA ALA A 158 -1.98 -12.68 -23.12
C ALA A 158 -0.79 -13.12 -24.00
N ALA A 159 0.02 -12.17 -24.46
CA ALA A 159 1.12 -12.44 -25.36
C ALA A 159 2.22 -13.31 -24.72
N ASN A 160 2.88 -14.12 -25.55
CA ASN A 160 4.06 -14.90 -25.14
C ASN A 160 5.32 -14.04 -25.22
N ILE A 161 5.46 -13.04 -24.34
CA ILE A 161 6.58 -12.09 -24.36
C ILE A 161 7.92 -12.80 -24.11
N THR A 162 7.97 -13.85 -23.29
CA THR A 162 9.22 -14.59 -23.02
C THR A 162 9.84 -15.18 -24.29
N SER A 163 9.01 -15.61 -25.26
CA SER A 163 9.50 -16.11 -26.56
C SER A 163 10.10 -15.03 -27.47
N GLN A 164 9.64 -13.80 -27.34
CA GLN A 164 10.06 -12.64 -28.14
C GLN A 164 10.95 -11.67 -27.36
N CYS A 165 11.41 -12.08 -26.17
CA CYS A 165 12.19 -11.23 -25.29
C CYS A 165 13.52 -10.83 -25.96
N PRO A 166 13.84 -9.52 -26.04
CA PRO A 166 15.12 -9.03 -26.53
C PRO A 166 16.27 -9.69 -25.78
N LYS A 167 17.37 -10.00 -26.47
CA LYS A 167 18.50 -10.73 -25.88
C LYS A 167 19.01 -10.07 -24.59
N ASP A 168 19.09 -8.75 -24.58
CA ASP A 168 19.59 -7.95 -23.46
C ASP A 168 18.65 -7.95 -22.25
N LEU A 169 17.38 -8.33 -22.44
CA LEU A 169 16.36 -8.36 -21.39
C LEU A 169 16.02 -9.78 -20.90
N LYS A 170 16.60 -10.82 -21.50
CA LYS A 170 16.29 -12.21 -21.14
C LYS A 170 16.69 -12.51 -19.70
N ALA A 171 15.75 -13.09 -18.96
CA ALA A 171 15.97 -13.58 -17.61
C ALA A 171 15.52 -15.04 -17.52
N PRO A 172 16.04 -15.83 -16.56
CA PRO A 172 15.54 -17.18 -16.32
C PRO A 172 14.03 -17.18 -16.05
N GLY A 173 13.25 -17.79 -16.94
CA GLY A 173 11.79 -17.90 -16.79
C GLY A 173 11.00 -16.62 -17.07
N GLY A 174 11.62 -15.57 -17.62
CA GLY A 174 10.95 -14.29 -17.86
C GLY A 174 11.70 -13.34 -18.80
N CYS A 175 11.22 -12.11 -18.88
CA CYS A 175 11.80 -11.00 -19.62
C CYS A 175 11.83 -9.77 -18.71
N ASN A 176 13.01 -9.29 -18.36
CA ASN A 176 13.16 -8.09 -17.55
C ASN A 176 12.70 -6.84 -18.32
N SER A 177 12.39 -5.76 -17.60
CA SER A 177 12.28 -4.45 -18.20
C SER A 177 13.67 -3.83 -18.40
N ALA A 178 13.74 -2.80 -19.24
CA ALA A 178 14.98 -2.04 -19.40
C ALA A 178 15.39 -1.32 -18.10
N CYS A 179 14.43 -0.89 -17.28
CA CYS A 179 14.74 -0.29 -15.98
C CYS A 179 15.48 -1.28 -15.08
N THR A 180 14.97 -2.51 -14.98
CA THR A 180 15.58 -3.58 -14.17
C THR A 180 17.00 -3.93 -14.64
N VAL A 181 17.26 -3.94 -15.95
CA VAL A 181 18.57 -4.36 -16.49
C VAL A 181 19.61 -3.24 -16.45
N PHE A 182 19.23 -2.03 -16.86
CA PHE A 182 20.19 -0.95 -17.07
C PHE A 182 20.27 0.02 -15.90
N GLU A 183 19.28 0.01 -15.00
CA GLU A 183 19.19 0.87 -13.81
C GLU A 183 19.36 2.37 -14.10
N ASP A 184 19.12 2.78 -15.35
CA ASP A 184 19.18 4.17 -15.79
C ASP A 184 17.96 4.92 -15.25
N LYS A 185 18.21 5.74 -14.23
CA LYS A 185 17.19 6.50 -13.49
C LYS A 185 16.42 7.48 -14.38
N ASP A 186 17.01 7.93 -15.48
CA ASP A 186 16.41 8.90 -16.37
C ASP A 186 15.71 8.22 -17.54
N LYS A 187 16.46 7.40 -18.30
CA LYS A 187 16.02 6.88 -19.59
C LYS A 187 15.03 5.72 -19.49
N TYR A 188 15.24 4.79 -18.54
CA TYR A 188 14.46 3.56 -18.49
C TYR A 188 13.58 3.46 -17.25
N CYS A 189 14.04 3.98 -16.10
CA CYS A 189 13.28 3.94 -14.85
C CYS A 189 12.41 5.19 -14.64
N CYS A 190 12.77 6.32 -15.24
CA CYS A 190 12.04 7.58 -15.16
C CYS A 190 11.77 8.07 -13.73
N ILE A 191 12.75 7.83 -12.84
CA ILE A 191 12.78 8.24 -11.42
C ILE A 191 13.59 9.54 -11.25
N GLY A 192 14.30 9.98 -12.30
CA GLY A 192 15.05 11.24 -12.32
C GLY A 192 14.19 12.51 -12.31
N ASN A 193 14.86 13.66 -12.44
CA ASN A 193 14.29 14.99 -12.23
C ASN A 193 12.98 15.24 -13.04
N SER A 194 12.07 16.05 -12.50
CA SER A 194 10.69 16.26 -13.00
C SER A 194 10.55 16.87 -14.41
N ASN A 195 11.67 17.18 -15.07
CA ASN A 195 11.74 17.71 -16.45
C ASN A 195 12.02 16.64 -17.52
N ASN A 196 12.28 15.38 -17.15
CA ASN A 196 12.56 14.34 -18.15
C ASN A 196 11.27 13.83 -18.81
N THR A 197 11.15 14.03 -20.12
CA THR A 197 10.19 13.32 -20.98
C THR A 197 10.56 11.85 -21.01
N CYS A 198 9.84 11.05 -20.23
CA CYS A 198 9.97 9.60 -20.24
C CYS A 198 9.31 9.06 -21.51
N GLU A 199 10.08 8.99 -22.58
CA GLU A 199 9.62 8.56 -23.89
C GLU A 199 9.72 7.04 -24.04
N PRO A 200 8.85 6.40 -24.84
CA PRO A 200 9.00 5.00 -25.22
C PRO A 200 10.40 4.73 -25.80
N THR A 201 11.02 3.66 -25.33
CA THR A 201 12.33 3.21 -25.81
C THR A 201 12.17 1.99 -26.73
N THR A 202 13.21 1.64 -27.47
CA THR A 202 13.23 0.41 -28.27
C THR A 202 12.92 -0.84 -27.44
N TYR A 203 13.26 -0.83 -26.15
CA TYR A 203 12.96 -1.91 -25.23
C TYR A 203 11.50 -1.89 -24.74
N SER A 204 10.96 -0.73 -24.31
CA SER A 204 9.58 -0.67 -23.84
C SER A 204 8.56 -0.91 -24.97
N LEU A 205 8.89 -0.51 -26.21
CA LEU A 205 8.04 -0.73 -27.38
C LEU A 205 7.72 -2.21 -27.65
N VAL A 206 8.59 -3.13 -27.23
CA VAL A 206 8.33 -4.57 -27.34
C VAL A 206 7.15 -4.98 -26.46
N PHE A 207 7.08 -4.45 -25.23
CA PHE A 207 5.98 -4.68 -24.30
C PHE A 207 4.71 -3.96 -24.76
N VAL A 208 4.81 -2.68 -25.19
CA VAL A 208 3.68 -1.90 -25.74
C VAL A 208 2.98 -2.65 -26.89
N ARG A 209 3.76 -3.19 -27.84
CA ARG A 209 3.20 -3.86 -29.02
C ARG A 209 2.52 -5.19 -28.68
N MET A 210 3.05 -5.91 -27.70
CA MET A 210 2.54 -7.22 -27.32
C MET A 210 1.38 -7.15 -26.31
N CYS A 211 1.36 -6.12 -25.47
CA CYS A 211 0.37 -5.92 -24.41
C CYS A 211 -0.01 -4.43 -24.32
N PRO A 212 -0.84 -3.93 -25.26
CA PRO A 212 -1.18 -2.50 -25.34
C PRO A 212 -2.05 -2.00 -24.19
N ASP A 213 -2.72 -2.89 -23.45
CA ASP A 213 -3.51 -2.53 -22.26
C ASP A 213 -2.67 -2.46 -20.97
N ALA A 214 -1.35 -2.71 -21.04
CA ALA A 214 -0.48 -2.80 -19.86
C ALA A 214 0.56 -1.67 -19.81
N TYR A 215 0.88 -1.19 -18.60
CA TYR A 215 1.99 -0.28 -18.37
C TYR A 215 3.31 -0.91 -18.79
N SER A 216 4.05 -0.26 -19.69
CA SER A 216 5.33 -0.77 -20.19
C SER A 216 6.55 -0.02 -19.66
N TYR A 217 6.35 1.17 -19.08
CA TYR A 217 7.35 2.02 -18.42
C TYR A 217 6.66 2.99 -17.44
N SER A 218 7.42 3.61 -16.53
CA SER A 218 6.89 4.33 -15.35
C SER A 218 6.03 5.58 -15.62
N ARG A 219 5.90 6.02 -16.88
CA ARG A 219 5.06 7.17 -17.28
C ARG A 219 4.24 6.87 -18.52
N ASP A 220 3.88 5.61 -18.71
CA ASP A 220 2.92 5.18 -19.73
C ASP A 220 1.48 5.54 -19.28
N ASP A 221 1.28 6.79 -18.84
CA ASP A 221 0.02 7.31 -18.27
C ASP A 221 -1.01 7.65 -19.35
N SER A 222 -1.07 6.84 -20.40
CA SER A 222 -2.13 6.95 -21.39
C SER A 222 -3.45 6.49 -20.76
N SER A 223 -4.58 7.11 -21.13
CA SER A 223 -5.90 6.68 -20.64
C SER A 223 -6.27 5.23 -21.02
N SER A 224 -5.46 4.56 -21.84
CA SER A 224 -5.62 3.17 -22.26
C SER A 224 -4.98 2.13 -21.34
N THR A 225 -4.05 2.52 -20.46
CA THR A 225 -3.32 1.58 -19.57
C THR A 225 -3.88 1.55 -18.15
N THR A 226 -4.60 2.60 -17.74
CA THR A 226 -5.35 2.64 -16.47
C THR A 226 -6.83 2.33 -16.70
N PHE A 227 -7.38 1.40 -15.93
CA PHE A 227 -8.78 1.01 -15.97
C PHE A 227 -9.50 1.40 -14.69
N THR A 228 -10.81 1.65 -14.79
CA THR A 228 -11.63 2.07 -13.66
C THR A 228 -12.95 1.31 -13.57
N CYS A 229 -13.35 1.00 -12.35
CA CYS A 229 -14.65 0.40 -12.03
C CYS A 229 -15.28 1.10 -10.80
N PRO A 230 -16.59 0.98 -10.57
CA PRO A 230 -17.20 1.39 -9.31
C PRO A 230 -16.63 0.60 -8.13
N SER A 231 -16.43 1.25 -6.98
CA SER A 231 -15.99 0.60 -5.75
C SER A 231 -16.89 -0.58 -5.37
N GLY A 232 -16.27 -1.66 -4.90
CA GLY A 232 -16.96 -2.92 -4.58
C GLY A 232 -17.17 -3.84 -5.78
N THR A 233 -16.54 -3.54 -6.91
CA THR A 233 -16.49 -4.46 -8.06
C THR A 233 -15.69 -5.71 -7.68
N ASN A 234 -16.17 -6.88 -8.07
CA ASN A 234 -15.40 -8.12 -7.95
C ASN A 234 -14.53 -8.31 -9.19
N TYR A 235 -13.37 -8.93 -9.03
CA TYR A 235 -12.39 -9.09 -10.10
C TYR A 235 -11.93 -10.53 -10.25
N GLN A 236 -11.48 -10.87 -11.46
CA GLN A 236 -10.77 -12.09 -11.76
C GLN A 236 -9.36 -11.75 -12.27
N VAL A 237 -8.36 -12.46 -11.75
CA VAL A 237 -6.99 -12.45 -12.27
C VAL A 237 -6.73 -13.84 -12.84
N VAL A 238 -6.43 -13.95 -14.12
CA VAL A 238 -6.24 -15.24 -14.79
C VAL A 238 -4.83 -15.32 -15.33
N PHE A 239 -4.04 -16.27 -14.86
CA PHE A 239 -2.72 -16.56 -15.42
C PHE A 239 -2.86 -17.50 -16.62
N CYS A 240 -2.10 -17.23 -17.69
CA CYS A 240 -2.18 -17.90 -18.98
C CYS A 240 -3.60 -17.91 -19.59
N PRO A 241 -4.24 -16.74 -19.77
CA PRO A 241 -5.55 -16.68 -20.41
C PRO A 241 -5.50 -17.14 -21.88
N SER A 242 -6.61 -17.69 -22.37
CA SER A 242 -6.73 -18.20 -23.74
C SER A 242 -6.70 -17.07 -24.76
N ASN A 243 -5.88 -17.16 -25.82
CA ASN A 243 -5.78 -16.12 -26.86
C ASN A 243 -7.09 -15.89 -27.65
N ASP A 244 -8.03 -16.83 -27.62
CA ASP A 244 -9.35 -16.68 -28.21
C ASP A 244 -10.31 -15.95 -27.26
N ILE A 245 -10.73 -14.75 -27.68
CA ILE A 245 -11.68 -13.86 -26.97
C ILE A 245 -13.07 -14.51 -26.77
N SER A 246 -13.34 -15.68 -27.37
CA SER A 246 -14.64 -16.36 -27.30
C SER A 246 -14.72 -17.52 -26.29
N ALA A 247 -13.63 -17.89 -25.61
CA ALA A 247 -13.62 -19.05 -24.72
C ALA A 247 -13.75 -18.63 -23.24
N SER A 248 -14.98 -18.25 -22.84
CA SER A 248 -15.36 -18.34 -21.43
C SER A 248 -15.58 -19.82 -21.09
N PRO A 249 -14.82 -20.43 -20.15
CA PRO A 249 -15.17 -21.75 -19.66
C PRO A 249 -16.42 -21.64 -18.77
N PRO A 250 -17.30 -22.67 -18.77
CA PRO A 250 -18.44 -22.70 -17.88
C PRO A 250 -17.97 -22.64 -16.42
N ALA A 251 -18.63 -21.80 -15.62
CA ALA A 251 -18.43 -21.73 -14.19
C ALA A 251 -18.74 -23.10 -13.57
N THR A 252 -17.72 -23.83 -13.13
CA THR A 252 -17.90 -25.01 -12.30
C THR A 252 -18.23 -24.54 -10.89
N ASN A 253 -19.52 -24.53 -10.55
CA ASN A 253 -20.00 -24.23 -9.20
C ASN A 253 -19.43 -25.23 -8.19
N PRO A 254 -18.85 -24.79 -7.05
CA PRO A 254 -18.64 -25.65 -5.90
C PRO A 254 -19.98 -26.02 -5.26
N HIS A 255 -20.16 -27.31 -4.97
CA HIS A 255 -21.30 -27.84 -4.24
C HIS A 255 -21.44 -27.20 -2.85
N ALA A 256 -22.60 -26.60 -2.58
CA ALA A 256 -23.05 -26.26 -1.23
C ALA A 256 -23.78 -27.46 -0.61
N PRO A 257 -23.56 -27.79 0.69
CA PRO A 257 -24.30 -28.85 1.35
C PRO A 257 -25.73 -28.39 1.67
N THR A 258 -26.68 -29.19 1.21
CA THR A 258 -28.13 -29.07 1.43
C THR A 258 -28.47 -29.27 2.90
N GLY A 259 -29.10 -28.28 3.51
CA GLY A 259 -29.71 -28.37 4.84
C GLY A 259 -31.00 -27.55 4.87
N THR A 260 -32.10 -28.15 4.44
CA THR A 260 -33.45 -27.60 4.51
C THR A 260 -33.95 -27.61 5.96
N GLY A 261 -34.23 -26.43 6.51
CA GLY A 261 -35.03 -26.24 7.71
C GLY A 261 -35.92 -25.02 7.53
N SER A 262 -37.16 -25.24 7.08
CA SER A 262 -38.19 -24.20 7.06
C SER A 262 -38.69 -23.95 8.48
N LEU A 263 -38.69 -22.72 8.95
CA LEU A 263 -39.58 -22.31 10.04
C LEU A 263 -40.13 -20.91 9.75
N SER A 264 -41.45 -20.89 9.57
CA SER A 264 -42.28 -19.71 9.35
C SER A 264 -42.19 -18.78 10.55
N PHE A 265 -41.99 -17.48 10.33
CA PHE A 265 -42.05 -16.48 11.40
C PHE A 265 -43.29 -15.61 11.23
N THR A 266 -44.24 -15.79 12.14
CA THR A 266 -45.50 -15.05 12.18
C THR A 266 -45.31 -13.66 12.79
N ARG A 267 -45.90 -12.67 12.13
CA ARG A 267 -45.97 -11.25 12.44
C ARG A 267 -46.71 -10.98 13.77
N SER A 268 -46.08 -10.32 14.76
CA SER A 268 -46.85 -9.49 15.72
C SER A 268 -46.03 -8.56 16.64
N ARG A 269 -46.48 -7.29 16.65
CA ARG A 269 -46.50 -6.29 17.74
C ARG A 269 -45.22 -5.54 18.14
N VAL A 270 -45.11 -4.36 17.52
CA VAL A 270 -44.51 -3.13 18.05
C VAL A 270 -45.45 -2.53 19.12
N LEU A 271 -44.93 -2.32 20.33
CA LEU A 271 -45.05 -1.12 21.18
C LEU A 271 -44.72 -1.52 22.64
N SER A 272 -43.59 -1.03 23.17
CA SER A 272 -43.38 -0.59 24.58
C SER A 272 -41.91 -0.69 25.03
N VAL A 273 -40.97 0.13 24.49
CA VAL A 273 -39.66 0.39 25.16
C VAL A 273 -39.12 1.77 24.75
N VAL A 274 -39.55 2.86 25.40
CA VAL A 274 -38.92 4.20 25.19
C VAL A 274 -38.44 4.85 26.50
N LEU A 275 -38.67 4.26 27.67
CA LEU A 275 -38.23 4.85 28.95
C LEU A 275 -37.02 4.17 29.61
N GLY A 276 -36.60 2.99 29.14
CA GLY A 276 -35.42 2.27 29.68
C GLY A 276 -34.10 2.55 28.95
N SER A 277 -34.14 3.10 27.73
CA SER A 277 -32.97 3.27 26.85
C SER A 277 -32.07 4.43 27.26
N ILE A 278 -32.64 5.49 27.85
CA ILE A 278 -31.89 6.69 28.24
C ILE A 278 -30.98 6.42 29.44
N GLY A 279 -31.46 5.66 30.44
CA GLY A 279 -30.66 5.33 31.63
C GLY A 279 -29.44 4.47 31.29
N ILE A 280 -29.60 3.51 30.37
CA ILE A 280 -28.51 2.65 29.91
C ILE A 280 -27.48 3.46 29.12
N LEU A 281 -27.92 4.39 28.28
CA LEU A 281 -27.02 5.25 27.52
C LEU A 281 -26.16 6.15 28.43
N VAL A 282 -26.75 6.72 29.48
CA VAL A 282 -26.02 7.57 30.44
C VAL A 282 -24.96 6.76 31.20
N VAL A 283 -25.30 5.55 31.65
CA VAL A 283 -24.34 4.69 32.36
C VAL A 283 -23.20 4.24 31.43
N LEU A 284 -23.51 3.91 30.17
CA LEU A 284 -22.49 3.56 29.17
C LEU A 284 -21.56 4.73 28.87
N VAL A 285 -22.08 5.94 28.72
CA VAL A 285 -21.24 7.13 28.49
C VAL A 285 -20.32 7.37 29.69
N VAL A 286 -20.82 7.27 30.93
CA VAL A 286 -19.99 7.42 32.14
C VAL A 286 -18.93 6.32 32.25
N PHE A 287 -19.27 5.08 31.89
CA PHE A 287 -18.32 3.98 31.91
C PHE A 287 -17.24 4.14 30.84
N ILE A 288 -17.62 4.53 29.62
CA ILE A 288 -16.68 4.80 28.52
C ILE A 288 -15.78 5.98 28.87
N THR A 289 -16.29 7.06 29.45
CA THR A 289 -15.46 8.20 29.85
C THR A 289 -14.51 7.82 30.99
N PHE A 290 -14.95 7.02 31.97
CA PHE A 290 -14.10 6.49 33.03
C PHE A 290 -12.99 5.56 32.51
N PHE A 291 -13.33 4.66 31.57
CA PHE A 291 -12.36 3.75 30.97
C PHE A 291 -11.38 4.49 30.05
N ALA A 292 -11.86 5.44 29.24
CA ALA A 292 -11.01 6.31 28.43
C ALA A 292 -10.09 7.17 29.32
N TYR A 293 -10.57 7.64 30.47
CA TYR A 293 -9.75 8.33 31.46
C TYR A 293 -8.68 7.42 32.07
N LYS A 294 -9.02 6.17 32.44
CA LYS A 294 -8.06 5.16 32.92
C LYS A 294 -7.01 4.79 31.87
N LEU A 295 -7.41 4.57 30.62
CA LEU A 295 -6.51 4.25 29.50
C LEU A 295 -5.65 5.44 29.07
N ARG A 296 -6.18 6.67 29.17
CA ARG A 296 -5.38 7.88 29.00
C ARG A 296 -4.39 8.05 30.15
N LYS A 297 -4.79 7.78 31.39
CA LYS A 297 -3.91 7.83 32.57
C LYS A 297 -2.81 6.77 32.53
N GLN A 298 -3.09 5.55 32.04
CA GLN A 298 -2.07 4.53 31.82
C GLN A 298 -1.07 4.94 30.73
N ARG A 299 -1.53 5.44 29.58
CA ARG A 299 -0.63 6.01 28.56
C ARG A 299 0.17 7.20 29.07
N HIS A 300 -0.39 7.98 29.98
CA HIS A 300 0.32 9.10 30.61
C HIS A 300 1.40 8.64 31.59
N GLN A 301 1.25 7.45 32.21
CA GLN A 301 2.29 6.83 33.03
C GLN A 301 3.39 6.20 32.17
N GLU A 302 3.06 5.56 31.03
CA GLU A 302 4.05 5.06 30.07
C GLU A 302 4.88 6.20 29.44
N MET A 303 4.25 7.34 29.11
CA MET A 303 4.98 8.54 28.64
C MET A 303 5.90 9.14 29.71
N GLN A 304 5.59 8.95 31.00
CA GLN A 304 6.43 9.47 32.09
C GLN A 304 7.64 8.59 32.38
N GLU A 305 7.55 7.27 32.15
CA GLU A 305 8.68 6.35 32.27
C GLU A 305 9.66 6.47 31.08
N GLU A 306 9.18 6.72 29.85
CA GLU A 306 10.07 6.96 28.69
C GLU A 306 10.81 8.31 28.75
N ASP A 307 10.23 9.35 29.37
CA ASP A 307 10.85 10.67 29.54
C ASP A 307 11.91 10.69 30.67
N GLU A 308 11.81 9.83 31.69
CA GLU A 308 12.77 9.77 32.80
C GLU A 308 14.01 8.88 32.53
N GLU A 309 13.93 7.92 31.60
CA GLU A 309 15.02 6.95 31.35
C GLU A 309 16.19 7.49 30.49
N PHE A 310 16.00 8.61 29.78
CA PHE A 310 17.07 9.26 29.00
C PHE A 310 17.33 10.71 29.44
N GLY A 311 17.75 10.86 30.69
CA GLY A 311 18.33 12.11 31.19
C GLY A 311 19.54 12.58 30.36
N GLU A 312 19.68 13.89 30.27
CA GLU A 312 20.72 14.62 29.53
C GLU A 312 22.14 14.11 29.82
N LEU A 313 22.69 13.31 28.90
CA LEU A 313 24.12 13.04 28.81
C LEU A 313 24.77 14.14 27.94
N PRO A 314 25.80 14.86 28.43
CA PRO A 314 26.48 15.88 27.65
C PRO A 314 27.11 15.26 26.40
N GLY A 315 26.72 15.76 25.22
CA GLY A 315 27.24 15.30 23.92
C GLY A 315 26.25 14.48 23.07
N MET A 316 25.02 14.22 23.56
CA MET A 316 23.96 13.58 22.77
C MET A 316 23.15 14.65 21.99
N PRO A 317 22.73 14.38 20.73
CA PRO A 317 21.96 15.36 19.96
C PRO A 317 20.59 15.65 20.58
N THR A 318 20.23 16.93 20.69
CA THR A 318 18.91 17.37 21.17
C THR A 318 17.79 16.78 20.32
N ARG A 319 16.84 16.11 20.97
CA ARG A 319 15.65 15.55 20.31
C ARG A 319 14.47 16.48 20.48
N PHE A 320 13.70 16.66 19.42
CA PHE A 320 12.50 17.48 19.41
C PHE A 320 11.29 16.63 19.01
N THR A 321 10.15 16.90 19.63
CA THR A 321 8.87 16.33 19.18
C THR A 321 8.41 17.02 17.89
N PHE A 322 7.56 16.33 17.12
CA PHE A 322 6.97 16.92 15.91
C PHE A 322 6.20 18.21 16.21
N GLN A 323 5.46 18.23 17.32
CA GLN A 323 4.67 19.39 17.73
C GLN A 323 5.56 20.59 18.05
N GLN A 324 6.68 20.39 18.77
CA GLN A 324 7.65 21.45 19.03
C GLN A 324 8.23 22.03 17.74
N LEU A 325 8.54 21.19 16.74
CA LEU A 325 9.05 21.68 15.45
C LEU A 325 7.97 22.34 14.60
N GLN A 326 6.72 21.90 14.70
CA GLN A 326 5.60 22.52 14.02
C GLN A 326 5.30 23.92 14.60
N GLU A 327 5.39 24.09 15.91
CA GLU A 327 5.25 25.38 16.58
C GLU A 327 6.45 26.29 16.27
N ALA A 328 7.68 25.78 16.37
CA ALA A 328 8.90 26.53 16.09
C ALA A 328 8.95 27.07 14.66
N THR A 329 8.33 26.40 13.69
CA THR A 329 8.37 26.77 12.27
C THR A 329 7.12 27.50 11.77
N ASP A 330 6.21 27.89 12.67
CA ASP A 330 4.88 28.43 12.32
C ASP A 330 4.17 27.53 11.29
N GLN A 331 4.09 26.23 11.58
CA GLN A 331 3.55 25.19 10.69
C GLN A 331 4.31 25.07 9.35
N PHE A 332 5.65 25.15 9.38
CA PHE A 332 6.50 25.04 8.19
C PHE A 332 6.22 26.11 7.13
N LYS A 333 5.91 27.33 7.55
CA LYS A 333 5.46 28.42 6.66
C LYS A 333 6.56 29.02 5.80
N CYS A 334 7.72 29.28 6.39
CA CYS A 334 8.84 29.95 5.71
C CYS A 334 9.84 28.92 5.19
N LYS A 335 9.74 28.55 3.91
CA LYS A 335 10.67 27.61 3.27
C LYS A 335 11.97 28.32 2.87
N LEU A 336 13.10 27.84 3.38
CA LEU A 336 14.45 28.35 3.11
C LEU A 336 15.08 27.74 1.86
N GLY A 337 14.69 26.51 1.50
CA GLY A 337 15.23 25.82 0.33
C GLY A 337 14.67 24.41 0.13
N GLU A 338 15.00 23.81 -1.00
CA GLU A 338 14.59 22.46 -1.38
C GLU A 338 15.71 21.75 -2.12
N GLY A 339 15.87 20.44 -1.88
CA GLY A 339 16.78 19.59 -2.63
C GLY A 339 16.28 18.14 -2.66
N GLY A 340 17.07 17.23 -3.23
CA GLY A 340 16.67 15.83 -3.43
C GLY A 340 16.35 15.01 -2.18
N PHE A 341 16.53 15.58 -0.99
CA PHE A 341 16.22 14.94 0.30
C PHE A 341 15.11 15.66 1.07
N GLY A 342 14.36 16.55 0.42
CA GLY A 342 13.20 17.25 0.98
C GLY A 342 13.41 18.75 1.20
N SER A 343 12.42 19.36 1.85
CA SER A 343 12.32 20.81 2.05
C SER A 343 12.90 21.27 3.39
N VAL A 344 13.55 22.44 3.41
CA VAL A 344 14.09 23.09 4.61
C VAL A 344 13.26 24.31 4.96
N PHE A 345 12.85 24.41 6.22
CA PHE A 345 12.02 25.49 6.74
C PHE A 345 12.76 26.25 7.83
N GLU A 346 12.46 27.54 7.94
CA GLU A 346 12.91 28.38 9.02
C GLU A 346 12.08 28.11 10.28
N GLY A 347 12.75 28.07 11.43
CA GLY A 347 12.07 28.06 12.72
C GLY A 347 12.84 28.82 13.80
N GLN A 348 12.18 29.00 14.93
CA GLN A 348 12.74 29.61 16.13
C GLN A 348 12.40 28.74 17.35
N TYR A 349 13.41 28.38 18.13
CA TYR A 349 13.24 27.58 19.35
C TYR A 349 13.96 28.28 20.51
N GLY A 350 13.20 28.78 21.48
CA GLY A 350 13.73 29.70 22.49
C GLY A 350 14.25 31.00 21.84
N GLU A 351 15.50 31.38 22.14
CA GLU A 351 16.16 32.54 21.53
C GLU A 351 16.94 32.19 20.25
N GLU A 352 17.06 30.89 19.91
CA GLU A 352 17.86 30.41 18.78
C GLU A 352 17.03 30.28 17.49
N ARG A 353 17.62 30.68 16.37
CA ARG A 353 17.07 30.41 15.03
C ARG A 353 17.59 29.07 14.54
N ILE A 354 16.68 28.26 14.04
CA ILE A 354 16.95 26.91 13.57
C ILE A 354 16.48 26.73 12.13
N ALA A 355 17.07 25.76 11.44
CA ALA A 355 16.61 25.27 10.15
C ALA A 355 16.08 23.84 10.31
N VAL A 356 14.81 23.62 9.99
CA VAL A 356 14.15 22.33 10.12
C VAL A 356 14.00 21.71 8.74
N LYS A 357 14.75 20.64 8.47
CA LYS A 357 14.66 19.89 7.24
C LYS A 357 13.66 18.77 7.38
N ARG A 358 12.60 18.84 6.59
CA ARG A 358 11.61 17.78 6.44
C ARG A 358 12.06 16.85 5.32
N LEU A 359 12.25 15.57 5.64
CA LEU A 359 12.67 14.59 4.66
C LEU A 359 11.45 14.04 3.91
N ASP A 360 11.40 14.29 2.62
CA ASP A 360 10.35 13.75 1.75
C ASP A 360 10.84 12.40 1.19
N ARG A 361 10.34 11.29 1.74
CA ARG A 361 10.47 9.97 1.12
C ARG A 361 9.12 9.51 0.60
N ALA A 362 9.05 9.28 -0.71
CA ALA A 362 7.98 8.51 -1.30
C ALA A 362 8.07 7.06 -0.80
N GLY A 363 7.02 6.58 -0.13
CA GLY A 363 6.74 5.14 -0.05
C GLY A 363 7.01 4.39 1.26
N GLN A 364 7.04 5.02 2.44
CA GLN A 364 6.78 4.30 3.70
C GLN A 364 5.99 5.16 4.70
N GLU A 365 5.19 4.49 5.53
CA GLU A 365 4.25 5.02 6.52
C GLU A 365 4.76 6.26 7.28
N LYS A 366 3.86 7.25 7.41
CA LYS A 366 3.75 8.42 8.31
C LYS A 366 4.75 8.62 9.48
N LEU A 367 6.04 8.40 9.31
CA LEU A 367 7.08 8.89 10.21
C LEU A 367 7.62 10.20 9.63
N HIS A 368 7.18 11.32 10.19
CA HIS A 368 7.75 12.63 9.90
C HIS A 368 9.21 12.64 10.38
N ARG A 369 10.15 12.28 9.50
CA ARG A 369 11.57 12.39 9.79
C ARG A 369 12.01 13.82 9.55
N LEU A 370 12.23 14.55 10.63
CA LEU A 370 12.74 15.92 10.61
C LEU A 370 14.14 15.94 11.19
N LEU A 371 14.99 16.78 10.61
CA LEU A 371 16.33 17.06 11.10
C LEU A 371 16.41 18.56 11.43
N VAL A 372 16.93 18.88 12.61
CA VAL A 372 17.14 20.27 13.04
C VAL A 372 18.62 20.59 12.85
N TYR A 373 18.88 21.73 12.23
CA TYR A 373 20.21 22.27 12.00
C TYR A 373 20.26 23.71 12.51
N GLU A 374 21.47 24.21 12.74
CA GLU A 374 21.67 25.64 12.96
C GLU A 374 21.21 26.45 11.74
N TYR A 375 20.58 27.60 12.00
CA TYR A 375 20.19 28.50 10.93
C TYR A 375 21.43 29.17 10.31
N MET A 376 21.61 28.98 9.00
CA MET A 376 22.69 29.61 8.25
C MET A 376 22.18 30.86 7.53
N PRO A 377 22.44 32.09 8.03
CA PRO A 377 21.89 33.33 7.48
C PRO A 377 22.37 33.65 6.05
N LYS A 378 23.45 33.00 5.59
CA LYS A 378 24.01 33.15 4.24
C LYS A 378 23.71 31.95 3.31
N GLY A 379 22.80 31.06 3.72
CA GLY A 379 22.48 29.83 3.01
C GLY A 379 23.58 28.78 3.11
N SER A 380 23.37 27.63 2.45
CA SER A 380 24.34 26.53 2.44
C SER A 380 25.57 26.85 1.59
N LEU A 381 26.68 26.16 1.90
CA LEU A 381 27.93 26.27 1.15
C LEU A 381 27.75 25.90 -0.34
N ASP A 382 26.77 25.08 -0.67
CA ASP A 382 26.38 24.70 -2.04
C ASP A 382 26.15 25.92 -2.94
N ARG A 383 25.55 27.00 -2.43
CA ARG A 383 25.34 28.25 -3.17
C ARG A 383 26.66 28.83 -3.70
N TRP A 384 27.73 28.69 -2.92
CA TRP A 384 29.04 29.26 -3.18
C TRP A 384 29.99 28.30 -3.93
N ILE A 385 29.70 27.00 -3.89
CA ILE A 385 30.47 25.94 -4.57
C ILE A 385 29.95 25.70 -6.00
N PHE A 386 28.63 25.60 -6.17
CA PHE A 386 27.99 25.14 -7.41
C PHE A 386 27.34 26.25 -8.25
N ASN A 387 27.49 27.51 -7.81
CA ASN A 387 27.07 28.72 -8.53
C ASN A 387 25.59 28.68 -9.00
N SER A 388 24.66 28.63 -8.05
CA SER A 388 23.23 28.65 -8.37
C SER A 388 22.64 30.07 -8.28
N HIS A 389 22.31 30.59 -9.47
CA HIS A 389 21.23 31.54 -9.79
C HIS A 389 21.34 33.05 -9.51
N ASP A 390 22.46 33.61 -9.04
CA ASP A 390 22.66 35.07 -9.08
C ASP A 390 24.02 35.40 -9.73
N ASN A 391 23.99 36.17 -10.82
CA ASN A 391 25.17 36.54 -11.62
C ASN A 391 26.17 37.48 -10.90
N ASP A 392 25.94 37.85 -9.63
CA ASP A 392 26.75 38.83 -8.90
C ASP A 392 27.45 38.30 -7.64
N ALA A 393 27.37 37.01 -7.33
CA ALA A 393 28.11 36.43 -6.19
C ALA A 393 29.35 35.65 -6.66
N PRO A 394 30.58 36.07 -6.31
CA PRO A 394 31.78 35.36 -6.72
C PRO A 394 31.86 33.97 -6.07
N SER A 395 32.03 32.94 -6.90
CA SER A 395 32.26 31.57 -6.44
C SER A 395 33.56 31.48 -5.64
N LEU A 396 33.59 30.65 -4.59
CA LEU A 396 34.82 30.47 -3.80
C LEU A 396 35.97 29.99 -4.68
N ASP A 397 37.15 30.60 -4.57
CA ASP A 397 38.32 30.15 -5.30
C ASP A 397 38.80 28.77 -4.82
N TRP A 398 39.62 28.11 -5.63
CA TRP A 398 40.10 26.76 -5.34
C TRP A 398 40.93 26.69 -4.04
N GLN A 399 41.71 27.73 -3.73
CA GLN A 399 42.51 27.75 -2.51
C GLN A 399 41.63 27.80 -1.25
N THR A 400 40.54 28.55 -1.31
CA THR A 400 39.54 28.69 -0.26
C THR A 400 38.74 27.41 -0.11
N ARG A 401 38.28 26.80 -1.23
CA ARG A 401 37.62 25.48 -1.20
C ARG A 401 38.52 24.41 -0.56
N ARG A 402 39.80 24.37 -0.92
CA ARG A 402 40.78 23.42 -0.34
C ARG A 402 40.94 23.64 1.16
N LYS A 403 41.05 24.90 1.61
CA LYS A 403 41.16 25.25 3.04
C LYS A 403 39.94 24.80 3.84
N VAL A 404 38.73 24.99 3.28
CA VAL A 404 37.47 24.54 3.91
C VAL A 404 37.48 23.02 4.08
N ILE A 405 37.84 22.27 3.03
CA ILE A 405 37.89 20.79 3.08
C ILE A 405 38.92 20.29 4.10
N THR A 406 40.10 20.91 4.16
CA THR A 406 41.17 20.45 5.06
C THR A 406 40.99 20.83 6.53
N HIS A 407 40.09 21.77 6.85
CA HIS A 407 39.79 22.18 8.24
C HIS A 407 38.54 21.52 8.82
N ILE A 408 37.84 20.66 8.07
CA ILE A 408 36.65 19.92 8.52
C ILE A 408 37.01 18.47 8.95
N ALA A 409 38.28 18.07 8.87
CA ALA A 409 38.77 16.74 9.28
C ALA A 409 39.23 16.69 10.74
#